data_AF-A0A8D0L942-F1
#
_entry.id   AF-A0A8D0L942-F1
#
_cell.length_a   1.000
_cell.length_b   1.000
_cell.length_c   1.000
_cell.angle_alpha   90.00
_cell.angle_beta   90.00
_cell.angle_gamma   90.00
#
_symmetry.space_group_name_H-M   'P 1'
#
loop_
_entity.id
_entity.type
_entity.pdbx_description
1 polymer ?
#
loop_
_entity_poly.entity_id
_entity_poly.type
_entity_poly.pdbx_seq_one_letter_code
_entity_poly.pdbx_strand_id
1 'polypeptide(L)'
;MAEEAAPPLRLSFMIPKKEINMVPDMAKWKRSQAYADYIGFILTLNEGIKSKKLTCEYKVSEPIEKLVALLNTLDRWIDETPPVDQPSRFGNKAFRDWYAKLDQGAENLVATVIPQNLSEAVPEVAVYLKESVGNSTRIDYGTGICVQSSFLIYIKIG
;
A
#
# COMPACT_ATOMS: atom_id res chain seq x y z
N MET A 1 30.14 -26.91 -17.60
CA MET A 1 29.52 -25.59 -17.85
C MET A 1 28.67 -25.29 -16.64
N ALA A 2 29.13 -24.38 -15.78
CA ALA A 2 28.40 -23.99 -14.58
C ALA A 2 27.41 -22.88 -14.97
N GLU A 3 26.14 -23.08 -14.60
CA GLU A 3 25.07 -22.11 -14.75
C GLU A 3 25.34 -20.95 -13.78
N GLU A 4 25.67 -19.79 -14.32
CA GLU A 4 25.99 -18.58 -13.57
C GLU A 4 24.69 -18.04 -12.96
N ALA A 5 24.39 -18.46 -11.72
CA ALA A 5 23.26 -17.95 -10.96
C ALA A 5 23.42 -16.43 -10.79
N ALA A 6 22.43 -15.68 -11.28
CA ALA A 6 22.38 -14.23 -11.13
C ALA A 6 22.60 -13.84 -9.65
N PRO A 7 23.43 -12.81 -9.36
CA PRO A 7 23.70 -12.42 -7.99
C PRO A 7 22.38 -12.11 -7.27
N PRO A 8 22.22 -12.51 -5.99
CA PRO A 8 21.01 -12.20 -5.23
C PRO A 8 20.82 -10.68 -5.28
N LEU A 9 19.65 -10.25 -5.77
CA LEU A 9 19.27 -8.85 -5.80
C LEU A 9 19.44 -8.30 -4.38
N ARG A 10 20.44 -7.45 -4.16
CA ARG A 10 20.59 -6.71 -2.91
C ARG A 10 19.46 -5.67 -2.88
N LEU A 11 18.33 -6.07 -2.34
CA LEU A 11 17.20 -5.19 -2.10
C LEU A 11 17.58 -4.28 -0.93
N SER A 12 17.94 -3.04 -1.25
CA SER A 12 18.17 -1.99 -0.25
C SER A 12 16.86 -1.28 0.00
N PHE A 13 16.25 -1.52 1.15
CA PHE A 13 15.01 -0.86 1.55
C PHE A 13 15.28 0.52 2.15
N MET A 14 14.43 1.49 1.84
CA MET A 14 14.57 2.88 2.28
C MET A 14 13.21 3.47 2.66
N ILE A 15 13.17 4.22 3.75
CA ILE A 15 11.93 4.92 4.15
C ILE A 15 11.59 5.96 3.07
N PRO A 16 10.40 5.88 2.43
CA PRO A 16 10.01 6.79 1.37
C PRO A 16 9.96 8.24 1.84
N LYS A 17 10.37 9.16 0.98
CA LYS A 17 10.33 10.60 1.22
C LYS A 17 9.65 11.30 0.06
N LYS A 18 9.06 12.46 0.34
CA LYS A 18 8.39 13.26 -0.67
C LYS A 18 9.41 13.91 -1.61
N GLU A 19 9.44 13.42 -2.85
CA GLU A 19 10.34 13.90 -3.90
C GLU A 19 9.67 14.85 -4.91
N ILE A 20 8.33 14.92 -4.92
CA ILE A 20 7.56 15.80 -5.82
C ILE A 20 7.01 16.96 -4.98
N ASN A 21 7.69 18.10 -5.01
CA ASN A 21 7.30 19.28 -4.22
C ASN A 21 6.71 20.38 -5.10
N MET A 22 7.16 20.48 -6.35
CA MET A 22 6.72 21.49 -7.31
C MET A 22 6.38 20.87 -8.67
N VAL A 23 5.65 21.61 -9.50
CA VAL A 23 5.27 21.17 -10.86
C VAL A 23 6.47 20.72 -11.72
N PRO A 24 7.65 21.37 -11.69
CA PRO A 24 8.82 20.91 -12.44
C PRO A 24 9.32 19.51 -12.04
N ASP A 25 9.12 19.10 -10.78
CA ASP A 25 9.54 17.78 -10.29
C ASP A 25 8.74 16.65 -10.97
N MET A 26 7.59 16.96 -11.58
CA MET A 26 6.82 16.00 -12.38
C MET A 26 7.61 15.47 -13.57
N ALA A 27 8.55 16.25 -14.11
CA ALA A 27 9.44 15.78 -15.17
C ALA A 27 10.43 14.73 -14.66
N LYS A 28 10.91 14.85 -13.41
CA LYS A 28 11.73 13.84 -12.73
C LYS A 28 10.90 12.58 -12.46
N TRP A 29 9.67 12.75 -11.96
CA TRP A 29 8.75 11.63 -11.71
C TRP A 29 8.50 10.78 -12.97
N LYS A 30 8.11 11.41 -14.08
CA LYS A 30 7.81 10.69 -15.35
C LYS A 30 9.00 9.91 -15.93
N ARG A 31 10.23 10.26 -15.56
CA ARG A 31 11.46 9.55 -15.96
C ARG A 31 12.01 8.62 -14.89
N SER A 32 11.38 8.54 -13.73
CA SER A 32 11.85 7.73 -12.62
C SER A 32 11.53 6.25 -12.83
N GLN A 33 12.35 5.38 -12.26
CA GLN A 33 12.11 3.94 -12.25
C GLN A 33 10.76 3.61 -11.59
N ALA A 34 10.44 4.27 -10.48
CA ALA A 34 9.16 4.12 -9.78
C ALA A 34 7.94 4.37 -10.68
N TYR A 35 8.01 5.32 -11.62
CA TYR A 35 6.92 5.55 -12.57
C TYR A 35 6.79 4.41 -13.58
N ALA A 36 7.91 3.94 -14.14
CA ALA A 36 7.91 2.83 -15.10
C ALA A 36 7.37 1.54 -14.45
N ASP A 37 7.84 1.24 -13.25
CA ASP A 37 7.42 0.11 -12.42
C ASP A 37 5.93 0.17 -12.09
N TYR A 38 5.44 1.32 -11.64
CA TYR A 38 4.03 1.54 -11.29
C TYR A 38 3.10 1.37 -12.49
N ILE A 39 3.43 1.99 -13.62
CA ILE A 39 2.61 1.87 -14.84
C ILE A 39 2.67 0.45 -15.39
N GLY A 40 3.85 -0.17 -15.40
CA GLY A 40 4.02 -1.57 -15.81
C GLY A 40 3.11 -2.50 -15.01
N PHE A 41 3.10 -2.34 -13.69
CA PHE A 41 2.22 -3.11 -12.80
C PHE A 41 0.73 -2.95 -13.11
N ILE A 42 0.27 -1.71 -13.27
CA ILE A 42 -1.15 -1.44 -13.61
C ILE A 42 -1.51 -2.11 -14.93
N LEU A 43 -0.65 -2.02 -15.93
CA LEU A 43 -0.90 -2.61 -17.24
C LEU A 43 -0.92 -4.15 -17.15
N THR A 44 -0.02 -4.76 -16.39
CA THR A 44 0.01 -6.21 -16.15
C THR A 44 -1.26 -6.68 -15.44
N LEU A 45 -1.70 -5.98 -14.39
CA LEU A 45 -2.96 -6.31 -13.71
C LEU A 45 -4.16 -6.17 -14.64
N ASN A 46 -4.23 -5.07 -15.40
CA ASN A 46 -5.32 -4.79 -16.32
C ASN A 46 -5.45 -5.89 -17.39
N GLU A 47 -4.34 -6.33 -17.98
CA GLU A 47 -4.37 -7.43 -18.95
C GLU A 47 -4.71 -8.76 -18.26
N GLY A 48 -4.24 -8.96 -17.02
CA GLY A 48 -4.52 -10.17 -16.23
C GLY A 48 -6.00 -10.36 -15.85
N ILE A 49 -6.77 -9.29 -15.69
CA ILE A 49 -8.20 -9.33 -15.34
C ILE A 49 -9.14 -9.15 -16.54
N LYS A 50 -8.59 -8.86 -17.72
CA LYS A 50 -9.37 -8.61 -18.93
C LYS A 50 -10.28 -9.78 -19.26
N SER A 51 -11.56 -9.47 -19.50
CA SER A 51 -12.60 -10.46 -19.81
C SER A 51 -12.86 -11.50 -18.71
N LYS A 52 -12.36 -11.28 -17.48
CA LYS A 52 -12.68 -12.13 -16.32
C LYS A 52 -13.77 -11.48 -15.48
N LYS A 53 -14.70 -12.31 -15.00
CA LYS A 53 -15.72 -11.89 -14.03
C LYS A 53 -15.13 -11.98 -12.62
N LEU A 54 -15.67 -11.19 -11.69
CA LEU A 54 -15.31 -11.31 -10.26
C LEU A 54 -15.54 -12.72 -9.69
N THR A 55 -16.45 -13.49 -10.31
CA THR A 55 -16.80 -14.86 -9.93
C THR A 55 -15.97 -15.93 -10.64
N CYS A 56 -14.94 -15.58 -11.41
CA CYS A 56 -14.09 -16.59 -12.03
C CYS A 56 -13.29 -17.35 -10.97
N GLU A 57 -12.96 -18.61 -11.22
CA GLU A 57 -12.00 -19.31 -10.36
C GLU A 57 -10.61 -18.68 -10.53
N TYR A 58 -9.98 -18.35 -9.41
CA TYR A 58 -8.62 -17.86 -9.36
C TYR A 58 -7.89 -18.54 -8.20
N LYS A 59 -6.57 -18.69 -8.37
CA LYS A 59 -5.74 -19.21 -7.31
C LYS A 59 -5.53 -18.12 -6.26
N VAL A 60 -5.93 -18.41 -5.03
CA VAL A 60 -5.56 -17.59 -3.87
C VAL A 60 -4.21 -18.10 -3.35
N SER A 61 -3.25 -17.21 -3.21
CA SER A 61 -1.95 -17.53 -2.59
C SER A 61 -1.92 -17.06 -1.14
N GLU A 62 -1.07 -17.68 -0.32
CA GLU A 62 -0.91 -17.32 1.10
C GLU A 62 -0.66 -15.82 1.33
N PRO A 63 0.15 -15.10 0.52
CA PRO A 63 0.30 -13.65 0.67
C PRO A 63 -1.01 -12.87 0.44
N ILE A 64 -1.87 -13.33 -0.48
CA ILE A 64 -3.18 -12.72 -0.72
C ILE A 64 -4.10 -12.93 0.47
N GLU A 65 -4.11 -14.13 1.06
CA GLU A 65 -4.90 -14.40 2.27
C GLU A 65 -4.45 -13.52 3.43
N LYS A 66 -3.14 -13.35 3.62
CA LYS A 66 -2.55 -12.45 4.61
C LYS A 66 -2.92 -10.98 4.37
N LEU A 67 -2.91 -10.53 3.11
CA LEU A 67 -3.36 -9.18 2.75
C LEU A 67 -4.85 -8.99 3.05
N VAL A 68 -5.70 -9.97 2.74
CA VAL A 68 -7.12 -9.91 3.09
C VAL A 68 -7.32 -9.87 4.61
N ALA A 69 -6.57 -10.67 5.37
CA ALA A 69 -6.61 -10.64 6.83
C ALA A 69 -6.16 -9.28 7.41
N LEU A 70 -5.16 -8.63 6.79
CA LEU A 70 -4.76 -7.28 7.13
C LEU A 70 -5.91 -6.30 6.91
N LEU A 71 -6.56 -6.33 5.74
CA LEU A 71 -7.70 -5.46 5.43
C LEU A 71 -8.88 -5.68 6.39
N ASN A 72 -9.18 -6.94 6.73
CA ASN A 72 -10.21 -7.27 7.73
C ASN A 72 -9.86 -6.72 9.13
N THR A 73 -8.56 -6.61 9.46
CA THR A 73 -8.14 -6.00 10.72
C THR A 73 -8.39 -4.49 10.72
N LEU A 74 -8.11 -3.82 9.60
CA LEU A 74 -8.43 -2.39 9.42
C LEU A 74 -9.94 -2.15 9.52
N ASP A 75 -10.75 -3.03 8.93
CA ASP A 75 -12.21 -2.99 8.98
C ASP A 75 -12.73 -3.14 10.41
N ARG A 76 -12.23 -4.13 11.16
CA ARG A 76 -12.56 -4.32 12.59
C ARG A 76 -12.23 -3.09 13.43
N TRP A 77 -11.14 -2.38 13.15
CA TRP A 77 -10.83 -1.15 13.87
C TRP A 77 -11.84 -0.03 13.62
N ILE A 78 -12.55 -0.04 12.49
CA ILE A 78 -13.65 0.90 12.22
C ILE A 78 -14.79 0.62 13.21
N ASP A 79 -15.17 -0.64 13.39
CA ASP A 79 -16.21 -1.02 14.37
C ASP A 79 -15.81 -0.64 15.80
N GLU A 80 -14.53 -0.79 16.15
CA GLU A 80 -13.98 -0.40 17.45
C GLU A 80 -13.81 1.13 17.62
N THR A 81 -14.04 1.92 16.58
CA THR A 81 -13.86 3.37 16.58
C THR A 81 -15.11 4.06 16.03
N PRO A 82 -16.24 4.00 16.77
CA PRO A 82 -17.50 4.52 16.28
C PRO A 82 -17.43 6.05 16.05
N PRO A 83 -18.21 6.57 15.08
CA PRO A 83 -18.26 8.00 14.83
C PRO A 83 -18.65 8.79 16.08
N VAL A 84 -17.93 9.86 16.37
CA VAL A 84 -18.26 10.75 17.48
C VAL A 84 -19.24 11.81 17.02
N ASP A 85 -20.18 12.18 17.89
CA ASP A 85 -21.06 13.31 17.61
C ASP A 85 -20.24 14.60 17.54
N GLN A 86 -20.41 15.34 16.46
CA GLN A 86 -19.66 16.57 16.23
C GLN A 86 -20.51 17.60 15.47
N PRO A 87 -20.37 18.90 15.81
CA PRO A 87 -21.11 19.97 15.13
C PRO A 87 -20.61 20.23 13.70
N SER A 88 -19.48 19.64 13.30
CA SER A 88 -18.88 19.83 11.98
C SER A 88 -19.46 18.83 10.97
N ARG A 89 -19.92 19.36 9.82
CA ARG A 89 -20.33 18.57 8.64
C ARG A 89 -19.16 18.00 7.82
N PHE A 90 -17.93 18.42 8.11
CA PHE A 90 -16.71 17.87 7.50
C PHE A 90 -16.25 16.62 8.25
N GLY A 91 -15.25 15.89 7.73
CA GLY A 91 -14.85 14.55 8.20
C GLY A 91 -14.87 14.32 9.72
N ASN A 92 -15.30 13.12 10.13
CA ASN A 92 -15.49 12.78 11.54
C ASN A 92 -14.15 12.63 12.27
N LYS A 93 -14.02 13.23 13.45
CA LYS A 93 -12.80 13.15 14.28
C LYS A 93 -12.41 11.71 14.66
N ALA A 94 -13.36 10.78 14.74
CA ALA A 94 -13.09 9.36 14.97
C ALA A 94 -12.11 8.76 13.94
N PHE A 95 -12.04 9.32 12.73
CA PHE A 95 -11.03 8.92 11.75
C PHE A 95 -9.60 9.14 12.25
N ARG A 96 -9.35 10.18 13.06
CA ARG A 96 -8.03 10.45 13.63
C ARG A 96 -7.64 9.39 14.66
N ASP A 97 -8.61 8.96 15.46
CA ASP A 97 -8.40 7.91 16.46
C ASP A 97 -8.15 6.57 15.77
N TRP A 98 -8.90 6.26 14.71
CA TRP A 98 -8.68 5.10 13.86
C TRP A 98 -7.30 5.15 13.17
N TYR A 99 -6.94 6.32 12.60
CA TYR A 99 -5.64 6.50 11.95
C TYR A 99 -4.49 6.38 12.95
N ALA A 100 -4.65 6.86 14.19
CA ALA A 100 -3.64 6.71 15.24
C ALA A 100 -3.40 5.23 15.60
N LYS A 101 -4.47 4.40 15.62
CA LYS A 101 -4.33 2.95 15.76
C LYS A 101 -3.55 2.35 14.59
N LEU A 102 -3.84 2.78 13.36
CA LEU A 102 -3.10 2.33 12.19
C LEU A 102 -1.63 2.76 12.23
N ASP A 103 -1.32 3.99 12.60
CA ASP A 103 0.06 4.49 12.64
C ASP A 103 0.93 3.69 13.62
N GLN A 104 0.35 3.29 14.77
CA GLN A 104 1.02 2.45 15.77
C GLN A 104 1.08 0.97 15.36
N GLY A 105 0.08 0.49 14.59
CA GLY A 105 -0.05 -0.92 14.22
C GLY A 105 0.51 -1.29 12.84
N ALA A 106 0.84 -0.32 11.98
CA ALA A 106 1.13 -0.55 10.56
C ALA A 106 2.32 -1.49 10.34
N GLU A 107 3.43 -1.29 11.06
CA GLU A 107 4.61 -2.16 10.91
C GLU A 107 4.32 -3.60 11.34
N ASN A 108 3.58 -3.78 12.44
CA ASN A 108 3.18 -5.10 12.92
C ASN A 108 2.27 -5.81 11.91
N LEU A 109 1.29 -5.09 11.36
CA LEU A 109 0.40 -5.61 10.33
C LEU A 109 1.17 -6.04 9.08
N VAL A 110 2.07 -5.17 8.60
CA VAL A 110 2.90 -5.45 7.43
C VAL A 110 3.83 -6.65 7.69
N ALA A 111 4.42 -6.76 8.88
CA ALA A 111 5.27 -7.89 9.25
C ALA A 111 4.55 -9.25 9.19
N THR A 112 3.21 -9.29 9.32
CA THR A 112 2.45 -10.55 9.16
C THR A 112 2.33 -11.01 7.70
N VAL A 113 2.36 -10.06 6.76
CA VAL A 113 2.25 -10.30 5.32
C VAL A 113 3.62 -10.60 4.72
N ILE A 114 4.65 -9.90 5.20
CA ILE A 114 6.00 -9.98 4.69
C ILE A 114 6.72 -11.23 5.22
N PRO A 115 7.33 -12.07 4.36
CA PRO A 115 8.14 -13.19 4.83
C PRO A 115 9.40 -12.69 5.55
N GLN A 116 9.90 -13.47 6.51
CA GLN A 116 10.99 -13.06 7.41
C GLN A 116 12.29 -12.69 6.68
N ASN A 117 12.54 -13.27 5.51
CA ASN A 117 13.71 -12.95 4.67
C ASN A 117 13.68 -11.53 4.09
N LEU A 118 12.56 -10.81 4.19
CA LEU A 118 12.38 -9.44 3.70
C LEU A 118 11.90 -8.51 4.83
N SER A 119 12.21 -8.82 6.09
CA SER A 119 11.81 -8.00 7.25
C SER A 119 12.31 -6.56 7.17
N GLU A 120 13.44 -6.33 6.50
CA GLU A 120 14.00 -4.99 6.27
C GLU A 120 13.08 -4.09 5.41
N ALA A 121 12.13 -4.68 4.66
CA ALA A 121 11.14 -3.95 3.86
C ALA A 121 9.96 -3.42 4.67
N VAL A 122 9.76 -3.93 5.90
CA VAL A 122 8.58 -3.60 6.72
C VAL A 122 8.41 -2.09 6.94
N PRO A 123 9.46 -1.33 7.33
CA PRO A 123 9.32 0.10 7.57
C PRO A 123 8.96 0.88 6.29
N GLU A 124 9.50 0.47 5.14
CA GLU A 124 9.21 1.10 3.85
C GLU A 124 7.75 0.85 3.43
N VAL A 125 7.31 -0.42 3.47
CA VAL A 125 5.94 -0.81 3.09
C VAL A 125 4.90 -0.23 4.04
N ALA A 126 5.22 -0.12 5.33
CA ALA A 126 4.33 0.48 6.33
C ALA A 126 4.03 1.95 6.00
N VAL A 127 4.97 2.71 5.44
CA VAL A 127 4.69 4.10 5.00
C VAL A 127 3.64 4.12 3.91
N TYR A 128 3.76 3.25 2.91
CA TYR A 128 2.75 3.16 1.86
C TYR A 128 1.38 2.75 2.42
N LEU A 129 1.34 1.88 3.44
CA LEU A 129 0.10 1.43 4.09
C LEU A 129 -0.60 2.61 4.77
N LYS A 130 0.15 3.38 5.53
CA LYS A 130 -0.38 4.54 6.26
C LYS A 130 -0.88 5.65 5.34
N GLU A 131 -0.24 5.84 4.20
CA GLU A 131 -0.66 6.85 3.23
C GLU A 131 -1.86 6.39 2.36
N SER A 132 -2.13 5.08 2.29
CA SER A 132 -3.19 4.49 1.44
C SER A 132 -4.62 4.63 1.95
N VAL A 133 -4.82 5.12 3.18
CA VAL A 133 -6.12 5.14 3.86
C VAL A 133 -6.72 6.54 4.02
N GLY A 134 -6.00 7.58 3.60
CA GLY A 134 -6.43 8.98 3.73
C GLY A 134 -5.50 9.82 4.59
N ASN A 135 -5.79 11.12 4.64
CA ASN A 135 -5.01 12.06 5.45
C ASN A 135 -5.69 12.36 6.79
N SER A 136 -5.06 12.01 7.92
CA SER A 136 -5.61 12.22 9.27
C SER A 136 -5.90 13.70 9.59
N THR A 137 -5.09 14.62 9.09
CA THR A 137 -5.24 16.05 9.36
C THR A 137 -6.43 16.65 8.62
N ARG A 138 -6.52 16.39 7.31
CA ARG A 138 -7.58 16.92 6.43
C ARG A 138 -8.86 16.09 6.47
N ILE A 139 -8.79 14.83 6.92
CA ILE A 139 -9.88 13.85 6.91
C ILE A 139 -10.50 13.79 5.51
N ASP A 140 -9.63 13.62 4.51
CA ASP A 140 -9.97 13.53 3.11
C ASP A 140 -9.45 12.22 2.48
N TYR A 141 -10.16 11.79 1.44
CA TYR A 141 -9.78 10.67 0.60
C TYR A 141 -9.87 11.10 -0.86
N GLY A 142 -8.80 10.88 -1.63
CA GLY A 142 -8.65 11.40 -2.99
C GLY A 142 -7.83 10.49 -3.89
N THR A 143 -7.76 10.80 -5.18
CA THR A 143 -7.15 9.92 -6.20
C THR A 143 -5.67 9.62 -5.98
N GLY A 144 -4.91 10.53 -5.37
CA GLY A 144 -3.50 10.27 -4.99
C GLY A 144 -3.35 9.16 -3.93
N ILE A 145 -4.37 8.95 -3.12
CA ILE A 145 -4.39 7.90 -2.09
C ILE A 145 -4.67 6.54 -2.75
N CYS A 146 -5.58 6.46 -3.72
CA CYS A 146 -5.80 5.24 -4.52
C CYS A 146 -4.54 4.74 -5.24
N VAL A 147 -3.68 5.67 -5.69
CA VAL A 147 -2.39 5.37 -6.32
C VAL A 147 -1.44 4.70 -5.32
N GLN A 148 -1.41 5.16 -4.06
CA GLN A 148 -0.59 4.59 -3.00
C GLN A 148 -1.11 3.22 -2.54
N SER A 149 -2.44 3.05 -2.45
CA SER A 149 -3.05 1.73 -2.21
C SER A 149 -2.70 0.73 -3.31
N SER A 150 -2.61 1.19 -4.56
CA SER A 150 -2.20 0.36 -5.70
C SER A 150 -0.70 0.01 -5.63
N PHE A 151 0.13 0.92 -5.11
CA PHE A 151 1.57 0.68 -4.94
C PHE A 151 1.89 -0.32 -3.82
N LEU A 152 1.09 -0.38 -2.76
CA LEU A 152 1.21 -1.44 -1.73
C LEU A 152 1.06 -2.85 -2.30
N ILE A 153 0.12 -3.01 -3.23
CA ILE A 153 -0.12 -4.29 -3.90
C ILE A 153 1.08 -4.62 -4.81
N TYR A 154 1.77 -3.61 -5.34
CA TYR A 154 2.96 -3.78 -6.19
C TYR A 154 4.20 -4.29 -5.44
N ILE A 155 4.53 -3.75 -4.26
CA ILE A 155 5.82 -4.04 -3.58
C ILE A 155 5.99 -5.53 -3.21
N LYS A 156 4.98 -6.39 -3.34
CA LYS A 156 5.12 -7.78 -2.88
C LYS A 156 4.39 -8.90 -3.62
N ILE A 157 3.74 -8.61 -4.75
CA ILE A 157 3.23 -9.67 -5.63
C ILE A 157 4.20 -9.96 -6.79
N GLY A 158 5.26 -9.15 -6.94
CA GLY A 158 6.40 -9.42 -7.82
C GLY A 158 7.45 -10.31 -7.18
#